data_AF-A0A6J6U6A5-F1
#
_entry.id   AF-A0A6J6U6A5-F1
#
_cell.length_a   1.000
_cell.length_b   1.000
_cell.length_c   1.000
_cell.angle_alpha   90.00
_cell.angle_beta   90.00
_cell.angle_gamma   90.00
#
_symmetry.space_group_name_H-M   'P 1'
#
loop_
_entity.id
_entity.type
_entity.pdbx_description
1 polymer ?
#
loop_
_entity_poly.entity_id
_entity_poly.type
_entity_poly.pdbx_seq_one_letter_code
_entity_poly.pdbx_strand_id
1 'polypeptide(L)'
;MHLKNPQFKGLAGHILIGLDDLGLRWFTATVLLICAAIISWRFKSFRPLNLSFLALISLNVVVGLTKIIIGRTKPRLYIDVLHADGMSYPSGHASNALISWGLLAYLIYRYTNRAPFKGIKLYPLVGLITATVVVVSLIRNTHWFSDLLGGVFIGGALLIAIIAVDRFIPSNKQPS
;
A
#
# COMPACT_ATOMS: atom_id res chain seq x y z
N MET A 1 10.92 32.65 -1.20
CA MET A 1 9.59 32.51 -1.81
C MET A 1 8.78 31.52 -0.97
N HIS A 2 7.94 32.00 -0.06
CA HIS A 2 7.11 31.16 0.80
C HIS A 2 6.04 30.47 -0.05
N LEU A 3 6.27 29.20 -0.40
CA LEU A 3 5.27 28.36 -1.07
C LEU A 3 4.11 28.15 -0.10
N LYS A 4 3.06 28.98 -0.24
CA LYS A 4 1.75 28.78 0.37
C LYS A 4 1.37 27.31 0.13
N ASN A 5 1.41 26.50 1.19
CA ASN A 5 0.77 25.20 1.17
C ASN A 5 -0.67 25.46 0.69
N PRO A 6 -1.24 24.68 -0.25
CA PRO A 6 -2.69 24.60 -0.36
C PRO A 6 -3.17 24.02 0.97
N GLN A 7 -3.36 24.90 1.95
CA GLN A 7 -4.03 24.58 3.20
C GLN A 7 -5.48 24.40 2.79
N PHE A 8 -5.86 23.17 2.49
CA PHE A 8 -7.26 22.79 2.43
C PHE A 8 -7.83 23.06 3.83
N LYS A 9 -8.39 24.26 4.04
CA LYS A 9 -9.02 24.66 5.29
C LYS A 9 -10.47 24.18 5.26
N GLY A 10 -10.91 23.53 6.34
CA GLY A 10 -12.27 23.04 6.51
C GLY A 10 -12.42 21.52 6.37
N LEU A 11 -13.67 21.04 6.41
CA LEU A 11 -14.04 19.63 6.45
C LEU A 11 -13.45 18.81 5.27
N ALA A 12 -13.41 19.41 4.07
CA ALA A 12 -12.84 18.79 2.88
C ALA A 12 -11.33 18.51 3.03
N GLY A 13 -10.58 19.39 3.69
CA GLY A 13 -9.15 19.18 3.95
C GLY A 13 -8.89 18.03 4.91
N HIS A 14 -9.70 17.89 5.95
CA HIS A 14 -9.64 16.75 6.86
C HIS A 14 -9.98 15.42 6.17
N ILE A 15 -10.97 15.41 5.28
CA ILE A 15 -11.31 14.23 4.47
C ILE A 15 -10.16 13.89 3.52
N LEU A 16 -9.60 14.88 2.82
CA LEU A 16 -8.46 14.69 1.90
C LEU A 16 -7.22 14.15 2.61
N ILE A 17 -6.92 14.64 3.82
CA ILE A 17 -5.81 14.14 4.64
C ILE A 17 -6.12 12.71 5.11
N GLY A 18 -7.32 12.46 5.65
CA GLY A 18 -7.72 11.12 6.10
C GLY A 18 -7.75 10.07 4.99
N LEU A 19 -8.11 10.46 3.76
CA LEU A 19 -8.04 9.55 2.60
C LEU A 19 -6.59 9.29 2.17
N ASP A 20 -5.68 10.25 2.31
CA ASP A 20 -4.25 10.03 2.05
C ASP A 20 -3.60 9.18 3.16
N ASP A 21 -4.12 9.27 4.40
CA ASP A 21 -3.70 8.43 5.53
C ASP A 21 -3.91 6.93 5.25
N LEU A 22 -4.82 6.57 4.34
CA LEU A 22 -5.00 5.19 3.86
C LEU A 22 -3.83 4.67 3.03
N GLY A 23 -2.92 5.54 2.58
CA GLY A 23 -1.64 5.19 1.95
C GLY A 23 -0.42 5.38 2.86
N LEU A 24 -0.61 5.94 4.06
CA LEU A 24 0.48 6.19 4.98
C LEU A 24 1.04 4.88 5.51
N ARG A 25 2.36 4.74 5.43
CA ARG A 25 3.08 3.52 5.79
C ARG A 25 2.77 3.08 7.22
N TRP A 26 2.83 4.00 8.18
CA TRP A 26 2.61 3.68 9.59
C TRP A 26 1.19 3.22 9.85
N PHE A 27 0.20 3.88 9.26
CA PHE A 27 -1.20 3.51 9.41
C PHE A 27 -1.49 2.14 8.78
N THR A 28 -1.16 1.98 7.49
CA THR A 28 -1.39 0.73 6.75
C THR A 28 -0.62 -0.46 7.33
N ALA A 29 0.64 -0.27 7.74
CA ALA A 29 1.43 -1.32 8.37
C ALA A 29 0.87 -1.72 9.74
N THR A 30 0.42 -0.76 10.55
CA THR A 30 -0.16 -1.04 11.87
C THR A 30 -1.44 -1.85 11.72
N VAL A 31 -2.34 -1.43 10.82
CA VAL A 31 -3.58 -2.17 10.52
C VAL A 31 -3.27 -3.59 10.03
N LEU A 32 -2.35 -3.73 9.07
CA LEU A 32 -1.95 -5.02 8.53
C LEU A 32 -1.37 -5.94 9.62
N LEU A 33 -0.45 -5.44 10.44
CA LEU A 33 0.21 -6.22 11.49
C LEU A 33 -0.76 -6.61 12.61
N ILE A 34 -1.67 -5.73 13.01
CA ILE A 34 -2.70 -6.04 14.01
C ILE A 34 -3.62 -7.15 13.47
N CYS A 35 -4.15 -6.99 12.25
CA CYS A 35 -4.99 -8.02 11.65
C CYS A 35 -4.24 -9.34 11.47
N ALA A 36 -2.99 -9.30 10.99
CA ALA A 36 -2.15 -10.49 10.86
C ALA A 36 -1.88 -11.16 12.20
N ALA A 37 -1.67 -10.40 13.28
CA ALA A 37 -1.49 -10.92 14.64
C ALA A 37 -2.77 -11.57 15.15
N ILE A 38 -3.95 -10.97 14.94
CA ILE A 38 -5.25 -11.55 15.32
C ILE A 38 -5.47 -12.87 14.57
N ILE A 39 -5.25 -12.91 13.26
CA ILE A 39 -5.38 -14.13 12.46
C ILE A 39 -4.35 -15.17 12.91
N SER A 40 -3.10 -14.77 13.13
CA SER A 40 -2.02 -15.64 13.63
C SER A 40 -2.38 -16.28 14.97
N TRP A 41 -2.94 -15.50 15.90
CA TRP A 41 -3.39 -15.98 17.20
C TRP A 41 -4.59 -16.93 17.07
N ARG A 42 -5.60 -16.55 16.26
CA ARG A 42 -6.83 -17.33 16.06
C ARG A 42 -6.58 -18.70 15.43
N PHE A 43 -5.64 -18.77 14.48
CA PHE A 43 -5.34 -19.98 13.71
C PHE A 43 -4.03 -20.68 14.16
N LYS A 44 -3.39 -20.20 15.24
CA LYS A 44 -2.12 -20.71 15.78
C LYS A 44 -1.04 -20.96 14.70
N SER A 45 -0.92 -20.02 13.77
CA SER A 45 -0.01 -20.08 12.63
C SER A 45 0.74 -18.77 12.49
N PHE A 46 2.07 -18.81 12.47
CA PHE A 46 2.92 -17.62 12.30
C PHE A 46 2.97 -17.09 10.85
N ARG A 47 2.35 -17.79 9.90
CA ARG A 47 2.41 -17.42 8.48
C ARG A 47 1.83 -16.05 8.12
N PRO A 48 0.63 -15.66 8.59
CA PRO A 48 0.08 -14.33 8.30
C PRO A 48 1.02 -13.21 8.72
N LEU A 49 1.69 -13.42 9.86
CA LEU A 49 2.64 -12.49 10.45
C LEU A 49 3.93 -12.42 9.62
N ASN A 50 4.49 -13.58 9.24
CA ASN A 50 5.67 -13.65 8.40
C ASN A 50 5.45 -13.04 7.01
N LEU A 51 4.28 -13.29 6.38
CA LEU A 51 3.93 -12.70 5.09
C LEU A 51 3.77 -11.18 5.19
N SER A 52 3.18 -10.68 6.27
CA SER A 52 3.03 -9.24 6.49
C SER A 52 4.40 -8.58 6.69
N PHE A 53 5.29 -9.19 7.46
CA PHE A 53 6.67 -8.70 7.58
C PHE A 53 7.42 -8.74 6.25
N LEU A 54 7.34 -9.85 5.51
CA LEU A 54 7.97 -10.00 4.21
C LEU A 54 7.47 -8.92 3.24
N ALA A 55 6.17 -8.65 3.23
CA ALA A 55 5.56 -7.59 2.43
C ALA A 55 6.12 -6.22 2.77
N LEU A 56 6.12 -5.86 4.06
CA LEU A 56 6.61 -4.56 4.52
C LEU A 56 8.10 -4.38 4.24
N ILE A 57 8.92 -5.40 4.46
CA ILE A 57 10.37 -5.34 4.18
C ILE A 57 10.61 -5.20 2.68
N SER A 58 9.99 -6.07 1.86
CA SER A 58 10.16 -6.06 0.41
C SER A 58 9.75 -4.72 -0.19
N LEU A 59 8.64 -4.16 0.27
CA LEU A 59 8.18 -2.84 -0.13
C LEU A 59 9.18 -1.75 0.23
N ASN A 60 9.75 -1.77 1.43
CA ASN A 60 10.74 -0.78 1.85
C ASN A 60 12.02 -0.86 1.04
N VAL A 61 12.49 -2.06 0.79
CA VAL A 61 13.70 -2.28 -0.02
C VAL A 61 13.45 -1.81 -1.45
N VAL A 62 12.37 -2.26 -2.09
CA VAL A 62 12.10 -1.91 -3.50
C VAL A 62 11.77 -0.43 -3.66
N VAL A 63 10.85 0.12 -2.87
CA VAL A 63 10.49 1.55 -2.98
C VAL A 63 11.64 2.44 -2.55
N GLY A 64 12.39 2.05 -1.50
CA GLY A 64 13.55 2.81 -1.01
C GLY A 64 14.70 2.83 -2.01
N LEU A 65 15.07 1.67 -2.56
CA LEU A 65 16.12 1.58 -3.58
C LEU A 65 15.73 2.35 -4.84
N THR A 66 14.52 2.17 -5.35
CA THR A 66 14.08 2.87 -6.56
C THR A 66 14.06 4.39 -6.36
N LYS A 67 13.73 4.88 -5.15
CA LYS A 67 13.83 6.31 -4.82
C LYS A 67 15.24 6.84 -4.91
N ILE A 68 16.20 6.12 -4.34
CA ILE A 68 17.61 6.50 -4.35
C ILE A 68 18.16 6.48 -5.78
N ILE A 69 17.77 5.48 -6.58
CA ILE A 69 18.26 5.31 -7.96
C ILE A 69 17.72 6.42 -8.87
N ILE A 70 16.43 6.77 -8.77
CA ILE A 70 15.80 7.69 -9.73
C ILE A 70 15.94 9.16 -9.31
N GLY A 71 15.91 9.48 -8.02
CA GLY A 71 16.21 10.83 -7.54
C GLY A 71 15.30 11.93 -8.12
N ARG A 72 14.00 11.67 -8.39
CA ARG A 72 13.09 12.62 -9.07
C ARG A 72 12.53 13.71 -8.14
N THR A 73 12.53 14.97 -8.60
CA THR A 73 11.94 16.12 -7.89
C THR A 73 10.40 16.10 -7.84
N LYS A 74 9.82 16.68 -6.78
CA LYS A 74 8.37 16.68 -6.55
C LYS A 74 7.67 17.71 -7.45
N PRO A 75 6.42 17.45 -7.89
CA PRO A 75 5.65 18.41 -8.70
C PRO A 75 5.52 19.79 -8.04
N ARG A 76 5.50 19.82 -6.70
CA ARG A 76 5.45 21.06 -5.90
C ARG A 76 6.61 22.02 -6.15
N LEU A 77 7.75 21.54 -6.64
CA LEU A 77 8.89 22.39 -6.98
C LEU A 77 8.73 23.03 -8.37
N TYR A 78 7.68 22.70 -9.14
CA TYR A 78 7.45 23.10 -10.54
C TYR A 78 8.59 22.76 -11.51
N ILE A 79 9.55 21.94 -11.06
CA ILE A 79 10.67 21.43 -11.82
C ILE A 79 10.58 19.91 -11.84
N ASP A 80 10.52 19.32 -13.04
CA ASP A 80 10.50 17.88 -13.25
C ASP A 80 11.88 17.42 -13.71
N VAL A 81 12.76 17.15 -12.75
CA VAL A 81 14.14 16.75 -13.00
C VAL A 81 14.37 15.39 -12.37
N LEU A 82 14.93 14.48 -13.17
CA LEU A 82 15.40 13.17 -12.74
C LEU A 82 16.85 13.28 -12.22
N HIS A 83 17.24 12.46 -11.24
CA HIS A 83 18.57 12.48 -10.60
C HIS A 83 18.92 13.79 -9.86
N ALA A 84 17.92 14.54 -9.39
CA ALA A 84 18.09 15.75 -8.62
C ALA A 84 17.62 15.53 -7.16
N ASP A 85 18.42 14.81 -6.35
CA ASP A 85 18.25 14.56 -4.89
C ASP A 85 16.79 14.38 -4.39
N GLY A 86 15.90 13.91 -5.26
CA GLY A 86 14.47 14.01 -5.08
C GLY A 86 13.86 12.65 -4.80
N MET A 87 12.97 12.57 -3.81
CA MET A 87 12.39 11.29 -3.36
C MET A 87 10.92 11.10 -3.79
N SER A 88 10.58 11.57 -4.99
CA SER A 88 9.18 11.63 -5.48
C SER A 88 8.74 10.34 -6.16
N TYR A 89 9.64 9.73 -6.93
CA TYR A 89 9.38 8.50 -7.67
C TYR A 89 10.01 7.30 -6.94
N PRO A 90 9.31 6.18 -6.76
CA PRO A 90 7.86 5.96 -6.97
C PRO A 90 7.03 6.43 -5.76
N SER A 91 5.71 6.57 -5.95
CA SER A 91 4.79 6.92 -4.87
C SER A 91 4.67 5.78 -3.87
N GLY A 92 5.26 5.97 -2.69
CA GLY A 92 5.14 5.04 -1.57
C GLY A 92 3.70 4.91 -1.08
N HIS A 93 2.88 5.97 -1.16
CA HIS A 93 1.48 5.92 -0.72
C HIS A 93 0.65 4.95 -1.57
N ALA A 94 0.81 5.02 -2.89
CA ALA A 94 0.13 4.11 -3.80
C ALA A 94 0.58 2.65 -3.62
N SER A 95 1.90 2.40 -3.49
CA SER A 95 2.41 1.04 -3.27
C SER A 95 1.99 0.47 -1.91
N ASN A 96 2.06 1.27 -0.83
CA ASN A 96 1.65 0.87 0.51
C ASN A 96 0.16 0.51 0.57
N ALA A 97 -0.70 1.34 -0.02
CA ALA A 97 -2.13 1.10 -0.05
C ALA A 97 -2.42 -0.23 -0.75
N LEU A 98 -1.87 -0.43 -1.95
CA LEU A 98 -2.16 -1.63 -2.73
C LEU A 98 -1.67 -2.92 -2.05
N ILE A 99 -0.43 -2.93 -1.56
CA ILE A 99 0.13 -4.14 -0.94
C ILE A 99 -0.50 -4.45 0.41
N SER A 100 -0.77 -3.43 1.24
CA SER A 100 -1.29 -3.65 2.60
C SER A 100 -2.76 -4.05 2.56
N TRP A 101 -3.59 -3.29 1.84
CA TRP A 101 -5.02 -3.62 1.69
C TRP A 101 -5.23 -4.89 0.87
N GLY A 102 -4.40 -5.12 -0.17
CA GLY A 102 -4.42 -6.35 -0.96
C GLY A 102 -4.04 -7.59 -0.16
N LEU A 103 -2.96 -7.52 0.63
CA LEU A 103 -2.53 -8.64 1.47
C LEU A 103 -3.52 -8.90 2.61
N LEU A 104 -4.09 -7.85 3.20
CA LEU A 104 -5.13 -7.98 4.21
C LEU A 104 -6.35 -8.71 3.65
N ALA A 105 -6.85 -8.29 2.48
CA ALA A 105 -7.97 -8.94 1.80
C ALA A 105 -7.66 -10.41 1.48
N TYR A 106 -6.43 -10.71 1.06
CA TYR A 106 -5.95 -12.05 0.80
C TYR A 106 -5.93 -12.92 2.07
N LEU A 107 -5.41 -12.41 3.20
CA LEU A 107 -5.39 -13.12 4.47
C LEU A 107 -6.79 -13.38 5.00
N ILE A 108 -7.69 -12.40 4.92
CA ILE A 108 -9.09 -12.56 5.31
C ILE A 108 -9.73 -13.67 4.47
N TYR A 109 -9.56 -13.62 3.15
CA TYR A 109 -10.10 -14.62 2.24
C TYR A 109 -9.57 -16.04 2.54
N ARG A 110 -8.26 -16.19 2.74
CA ARG A 110 -7.62 -17.50 2.92
C ARG A 110 -7.91 -18.14 4.28
N TYR A 111 -8.10 -17.37 5.34
CA TYR A 111 -8.32 -17.91 6.69
C TYR A 111 -9.79 -17.91 7.13
N THR A 112 -10.63 -17.04 6.57
CA THR A 112 -12.04 -16.89 6.97
C THR A 112 -12.97 -17.74 6.10
N ASN A 113 -12.59 -18.98 5.75
CA ASN A 113 -13.38 -19.87 4.87
C ASN A 113 -14.76 -20.32 5.47
N ARG A 114 -15.31 -19.57 6.45
CA ARG A 114 -16.65 -19.72 7.03
C ARG A 114 -17.56 -18.57 6.58
N ALA A 115 -18.75 -18.94 6.11
CA ALA A 115 -19.86 -18.06 5.71
C ALA A 115 -20.09 -16.97 6.77
N PRO A 116 -19.77 -15.70 6.44
CA PRO A 116 -20.56 -14.91 5.50
C PRO A 116 -19.82 -14.36 4.27
N PHE A 117 -18.52 -14.63 4.10
CA PHE A 117 -17.71 -14.08 2.99
C PHE A 117 -17.65 -14.97 1.72
N LYS A 118 -18.42 -16.06 1.66
CA LYS A 118 -18.63 -16.85 0.44
C LYS A 118 -19.37 -15.98 -0.60
N GLY A 119 -18.62 -15.26 -1.44
CA GLY A 119 -19.16 -14.44 -2.53
C GLY A 119 -18.75 -12.97 -2.51
N ILE A 120 -18.22 -12.45 -1.40
CA ILE A 120 -17.72 -11.07 -1.34
C ILE A 120 -16.33 -11.04 -1.98
N LYS A 121 -16.26 -10.58 -3.24
CA LYS A 121 -14.99 -10.26 -3.89
C LYS A 121 -14.43 -9.03 -3.20
N LEU A 122 -13.39 -9.18 -2.37
CA LEU A 122 -12.71 -8.05 -1.69
C LEU A 122 -11.81 -7.26 -2.66
N TYR A 123 -11.49 -7.81 -3.83
CA TYR A 123 -10.69 -7.18 -4.88
C TYR A 123 -11.21 -5.80 -5.34
N PRO A 124 -12.52 -5.59 -5.66
CA PRO A 124 -13.05 -4.26 -5.99
C PRO A 124 -12.87 -3.25 -4.85
N LEU A 125 -12.94 -3.66 -3.58
CA LEU A 125 -12.72 -2.76 -2.45
C LEU A 125 -11.25 -2.29 -2.39
N VAL A 126 -10.30 -3.22 -2.56
CA VAL A 126 -8.86 -2.88 -2.62
C VAL A 126 -8.57 -1.96 -3.81
N GLY A 127 -9.18 -2.23 -4.96
CA GLY A 127 -9.09 -1.39 -6.15
C GLY A 127 -9.63 0.02 -5.89
N LEU A 128 -10.79 0.13 -5.25
CA LEU A 128 -11.41 1.41 -4.91
C LEU A 128 -10.54 2.23 -3.94
N ILE A 129 -10.01 1.60 -2.88
CA ILE A 129 -9.13 2.26 -1.91
C ILE A 129 -7.86 2.76 -2.61
N THR A 130 -7.23 1.91 -3.43
CA THR A 130 -6.01 2.27 -4.17
C THR A 130 -6.28 3.40 -5.15
N ALA A 131 -7.38 3.34 -5.91
CA ALA A 131 -7.78 4.41 -6.82
C ALA A 131 -8.04 5.73 -6.09
N THR A 132 -8.69 5.66 -4.92
CA THR A 132 -8.94 6.84 -4.08
C THR A 132 -7.63 7.49 -3.62
N VAL A 133 -6.67 6.70 -3.13
CA VAL A 133 -5.33 7.20 -2.73
C VAL A 133 -4.60 7.82 -3.93
N VAL A 134 -4.68 7.21 -5.11
CA VAL A 134 -4.07 7.75 -6.34
C VAL A 134 -4.69 9.09 -6.73
N VAL A 135 -6.01 9.19 -6.74
CA VAL A 135 -6.74 10.43 -7.09
C VAL A 135 -6.43 11.53 -6.07
N VAL A 136 -6.44 11.21 -4.77
CA VAL A 136 -6.12 12.17 -3.70
C VAL A 136 -4.68 12.66 -3.81
N SER A 137 -3.72 11.78 -4.09
CA SER A 137 -2.32 12.14 -4.31
C SER A 137 -2.12 13.05 -5.53
N LEU A 138 -2.88 12.83 -6.62
CA LEU A 138 -2.90 13.73 -7.78
C LEU A 138 -3.45 15.10 -7.42
N ILE A 139 -4.61 15.16 -6.75
CA ILE A 139 -5.26 16.42 -6.36
C ILE A 139 -4.35 17.24 -5.44
N ARG A 140 -3.58 16.56 -4.56
CA ARG A 140 -2.64 17.23 -3.65
C ARG A 140 -1.34 17.67 -4.32
N ASN A 141 -1.12 17.38 -5.61
CA ASN A 141 0.11 17.65 -6.35
C ASN A 141 1.37 17.14 -5.62
N THR A 142 1.24 16.06 -4.86
CA THR A 142 2.35 15.47 -4.08
C THR A 142 3.25 14.61 -4.96
N HIS A 143 2.68 14.02 -6.01
CA HIS A 143 3.32 13.07 -6.91
C HIS A 143 2.91 13.31 -8.36
N TRP A 144 3.81 13.01 -9.29
CA TRP A 144 3.47 12.97 -10.71
C TRP A 144 2.59 11.74 -10.99
N PHE A 145 1.78 11.81 -12.05
CA PHE A 145 0.95 10.67 -12.47
C PHE A 145 1.79 9.40 -12.73
N SER A 146 2.98 9.55 -13.32
CA SER A 146 3.90 8.43 -13.53
C SER A 146 4.49 7.86 -12.24
N ASP A 147 4.67 8.67 -11.18
CA ASP A 147 5.11 8.18 -9.86
C ASP A 147 4.04 7.27 -9.24
N LEU A 148 2.77 7.62 -9.44
CA LEU A 148 1.62 6.88 -8.92
C LEU A 148 1.40 5.58 -9.67
N LEU A 149 1.47 5.61 -11.01
CA LEU A 149 1.45 4.40 -11.83
C LEU A 149 2.60 3.47 -11.45
N GLY A 150 3.83 3.98 -11.36
CA GLY A 150 4.97 3.20 -10.90
C GLY A 150 4.75 2.57 -9.53
N GLY A 151 4.17 3.34 -8.61
CA GLY A 151 3.80 2.85 -7.28
C GLY A 151 2.76 1.71 -7.31
N VAL A 152 1.72 1.83 -8.14
CA VAL A 152 0.70 0.78 -8.31
C VAL A 152 1.31 -0.48 -8.94
N PHE A 153 2.13 -0.36 -9.98
CA PHE A 153 2.77 -1.51 -10.62
C PHE A 153 3.72 -2.24 -9.67
N ILE A 154 4.57 -1.51 -8.94
CA ILE A 154 5.48 -2.10 -7.95
C ILE A 154 4.69 -2.78 -6.83
N GLY A 155 3.68 -2.09 -6.27
CA GLY A 155 2.83 -2.65 -5.22
C GLY A 155 2.09 -3.92 -5.67
N GLY A 156 1.57 -3.92 -6.90
CA GLY A 156 0.86 -5.06 -7.48
C GLY A 156 1.78 -6.24 -7.76
N ALA A 157 2.96 -5.99 -8.35
CA ALA A 157 3.96 -7.03 -8.61
C ALA A 157 4.42 -7.70 -7.31
N LEU A 158 4.73 -6.90 -6.28
CA LEU A 158 5.10 -7.42 -4.96
C LEU A 158 3.97 -8.24 -4.32
N LEU A 159 2.72 -7.75 -4.40
CA LEU A 159 1.58 -8.48 -3.87
C LEU A 159 1.43 -9.85 -4.54
N ILE A 160 1.50 -9.91 -5.87
CA ILE A 160 1.41 -11.15 -6.63
C ILE A 160 2.57 -12.09 -6.25
N ALA A 161 3.79 -11.58 -6.15
CA ALA A 161 4.95 -12.37 -5.76
C ALA A 161 4.79 -12.98 -4.36
N ILE A 162 4.31 -12.21 -3.38
CA ILE A 162 4.09 -12.69 -2.01
C ILE A 162 2.98 -13.75 -1.96
N ILE A 163 1.89 -13.54 -2.69
CA ILE A 163 0.81 -14.53 -2.81
C ILE A 163 1.33 -15.81 -3.47
N ALA A 164 2.16 -15.70 -4.51
CA ALA A 164 2.77 -16.84 -5.17
C ALA A 164 3.68 -17.62 -4.20
N VAL A 165 4.51 -16.93 -3.41
CA VAL A 165 5.34 -17.55 -2.36
C VAL A 165 4.47 -18.27 -1.32
N ASP A 166 3.40 -17.65 -0.83
CA ASP A 166 2.48 -18.30 0.14
C ASP A 166 1.74 -19.52 -0.44
N ARG A 167 1.45 -19.52 -1.75
CA ARG A 167 0.87 -20.69 -2.44
C ARG A 167 1.89 -21.79 -2.69
N PHE A 168 3.14 -21.43 -2.97
CA PHE A 168 4.20 -22.40 -3.25
C PHE A 168 4.63 -23.17 -2.01
N ILE A 169 4.48 -22.59 -0.81
CA ILE A 169 4.80 -23.27 0.44
C ILE A 169 3.52 -23.92 1.00
N PRO A 170 3.28 -25.24 0.85
CA PRO A 170 2.09 -25.89 1.43
C PRO A 170 2.12 -25.86 2.97
N SER A 171 0.95 -25.83 3.62
CA SER A 171 0.82 -25.97 5.08
C SER A 171 -0.42 -26.75 5.48
N ASN A 172 -0.23 -27.75 6.33
CA ASN A 172 -1.32 -28.53 6.92
C ASN A 172 -2.20 -27.73 7.91
N LYS A 173 -1.81 -26.50 8.27
CA LYS A 173 -2.56 -25.63 9.19
C LYS A 173 -3.50 -24.64 8.48
N GLN A 174 -3.54 -24.67 7.15
CA GLN A 174 -4.42 -23.81 6.37
C GLN A 174 -5.77 -24.51 6.18
N PRO A 175 -6.91 -23.84 6.48
CA PRO A 175 -8.19 -24.33 6.01
C PRO A 175 -8.19 -24.26 4.47
N SER A 176 -8.26 -25.42 3.83
CA SER A 176 -8.46 -25.57 2.38
C SER A 176 -9.72 -24.84 1.91
#